data_AF-A0A645F5R6-F1
#
_entry.id   AF-A0A645F5R6-F1
#
_cell.length_a   1.000
_cell.length_b   1.000
_cell.length_c   1.000
_cell.angle_alpha   90.00
_cell.angle_beta   90.00
_cell.angle_gamma   90.00
#
_symmetry.space_group_name_H-M   'P 1'
#
loop_
_entity.id
_entity.type
_entity.pdbx_description
1 polymer ?
#
loop_
_entity_poly.entity_id
_entity_poly.type
_entity_poly.pdbx_seq_one_letter_code
_entity_poly.pdbx_strand_id
1 'polypeptide(L)'
;MESIRAGNTEYIELIVSDAEKEAYVLSNNLNISNFKVLDSKTIRVYDATMSQNQITKTLINSDISIEGITKKNGSLEEYFLNLLNGGSINV
;
A
#
# COMPACT_ATOMS: atom_id res chain seq x y z
N MET A 1 0.87 24.93 -0.90
CA MET A 1 2.26 24.37 -0.86
C MET A 1 2.18 23.04 -0.12
N GLU A 2 1.83 21.95 -0.78
CA GLU A 2 1.63 20.63 -0.15
C GLU A 2 2.55 19.57 -0.75
N SER A 3 3.74 19.99 -1.18
CA SER A 3 4.68 19.14 -1.94
C SER A 3 5.68 18.37 -1.08
N ILE A 4 5.47 18.23 0.24
CA ILE A 4 6.45 17.57 1.13
C ILE A 4 5.76 16.65 2.14
N ARG A 5 5.18 15.54 1.67
CA ARG A 5 4.93 14.33 2.50
C ARG A 5 5.28 13.04 1.75
N ALA A 6 6.22 13.13 0.80
CA ALA A 6 6.63 11.99 -0.03
C ALA A 6 7.70 11.10 0.62
N GLY A 7 8.27 11.49 1.77
CA GLY A 7 9.47 10.84 2.31
C GLY A 7 9.27 9.81 3.43
N ASN A 8 8.10 9.75 4.09
CA ASN A 8 7.96 8.98 5.34
C ASN A 8 6.53 8.49 5.63
N THR A 9 5.65 8.46 4.64
CA THR A 9 4.28 7.93 4.85
C THR A 9 4.28 6.47 4.43
N GLU A 10 3.72 5.57 5.25
CA GLU A 10 3.53 4.19 4.83
C GLU A 10 2.63 4.13 3.59
N TYR A 11 3.03 3.35 2.58
CA TYR A 11 2.22 3.12 1.40
C TYR A 11 2.40 1.71 0.87
N ILE A 12 1.42 1.25 0.12
CA ILE A 12 1.48 -0.02 -0.62
C ILE A 12 1.68 0.34 -2.08
N GLU A 13 2.83 -0.04 -2.62
CA GLU A 13 3.14 0.04 -4.03
C GLU A 13 2.59 -1.20 -4.73
N LEU A 14 1.75 -0.98 -5.72
CA LEU A 14 1.11 -1.99 -6.53
C LEU A 14 1.64 -1.86 -7.96
N ILE A 15 2.13 -2.94 -8.51
CA ILE A 15 2.52 -3.07 -9.91
C ILE A 15 1.48 -3.94 -10.60
N VAL A 16 0.87 -3.40 -11.64
CA VAL A 16 -0.30 -3.97 -12.31
C VAL A 16 -0.13 -3.84 -13.82
N SER A 17 -0.89 -4.62 -14.57
CA SER A 17 -0.79 -4.57 -16.04
C SER A 17 -1.31 -3.26 -16.64
N ASP A 18 -2.36 -2.67 -16.07
CA ASP A 18 -2.99 -1.43 -16.55
C ASP A 18 -3.48 -0.55 -15.40
N ALA A 19 -2.66 0.41 -14.97
CA ALA A 19 -2.90 1.17 -13.76
C ALA A 19 -4.18 2.03 -13.80
N GLU A 20 -4.64 2.46 -14.97
CA GLU A 20 -5.88 3.24 -15.11
C GLU A 20 -7.12 2.38 -14.85
N LYS A 21 -7.20 1.20 -15.49
CA LYS A 21 -8.29 0.25 -15.26
C LYS A 21 -8.31 -0.23 -13.81
N GLU A 22 -7.14 -0.46 -13.26
CA GLU A 22 -6.95 -0.98 -11.90
C GLU A 22 -7.29 0.08 -10.84
N ALA A 23 -6.91 1.33 -11.08
CA ALA A 23 -7.31 2.48 -10.25
C ALA A 23 -8.83 2.62 -10.16
N TYR A 24 -9.54 2.36 -11.28
CA TYR A 24 -11.00 2.36 -11.27
C TYR A 24 -11.56 1.24 -10.38
N VAL A 25 -10.98 0.04 -10.43
CA VAL A 25 -11.40 -1.07 -9.57
C VAL A 25 -11.07 -0.82 -8.10
N LEU A 26 -9.89 -0.25 -7.80
CA LEU A 26 -9.48 0.15 -6.45
C LEU A 26 -10.43 1.18 -5.84
N SER A 27 -10.80 2.21 -6.60
CA SER A 27 -11.76 3.21 -6.12
C SER A 27 -13.18 2.63 -6.00
N ASN A 28 -13.65 1.87 -6.98
CA ASN A 28 -15.04 1.43 -7.03
C ASN A 28 -15.34 0.18 -6.18
N ASN A 29 -14.43 -0.80 -6.11
CA ASN A 29 -14.64 -2.05 -5.38
C ASN A 29 -14.08 -2.02 -3.96
N LEU A 30 -12.93 -1.36 -3.76
CA LEU A 30 -12.26 -1.29 -2.46
C LEU A 30 -12.58 -0.01 -1.69
N ASN A 31 -13.27 0.96 -2.33
CA ASN A 31 -13.56 2.28 -1.76
C ASN A 31 -12.29 3.05 -1.31
N ILE A 32 -11.13 2.67 -1.86
CA ILE A 32 -9.86 3.31 -1.58
C ILE A 32 -9.87 4.65 -2.30
N SER A 33 -9.95 5.71 -1.51
CA SER A 33 -9.97 7.08 -2.02
C SER A 33 -8.57 7.71 -2.03
N ASN A 34 -7.66 7.16 -1.22
CA ASN A 34 -6.31 7.71 -1.04
C ASN A 34 -5.25 6.86 -1.75
N PHE A 35 -5.17 7.00 -3.07
CA PHE A 35 -4.16 6.38 -3.90
C PHE A 35 -3.66 7.34 -4.97
N LYS A 36 -2.50 7.02 -5.54
CA LYS A 36 -1.87 7.79 -6.61
C LYS A 36 -1.36 6.86 -7.69
N VAL A 37 -1.82 7.07 -8.92
CA VAL A 37 -1.22 6.44 -10.09
C VAL A 37 0.07 7.19 -10.41
N LEU A 38 1.20 6.48 -10.43
CA LEU A 38 2.51 7.05 -10.77
C LEU A 38 2.83 6.88 -12.25
N ASP A 39 2.49 5.73 -12.80
CA ASP A 39 2.78 5.35 -14.18
C ASP A 39 1.72 4.37 -14.68
N SER A 40 1.74 4.01 -15.97
CA SER A 40 0.77 3.11 -16.59
C SER A 40 0.70 1.72 -15.96
N LYS A 41 1.66 1.36 -15.10
CA LYS A 41 1.71 0.08 -14.38
C LYS A 41 1.86 0.22 -12.88
N THR A 42 1.93 1.43 -12.33
CA THR A 42 2.33 1.62 -10.92
C THR A 42 1.32 2.49 -10.19
N ILE A 43 0.80 1.96 -9.09
CA ILE A 43 -0.14 2.62 -8.20
C ILE A 43 0.42 2.60 -6.78
N ARG A 44 0.39 3.74 -6.09
CA ARG A 44 0.68 3.83 -4.65
C ARG A 44 -0.60 4.06 -3.88
N VAL A 45 -0.92 3.14 -3.00
CA VAL A 45 -2.05 3.24 -2.08
C VAL A 45 -1.52 3.74 -0.75
N TYR A 46 -2.02 4.88 -0.29
CA TYR A 46 -1.66 5.50 1.00
C TYR A 46 -2.69 5.18 2.09
N ASP A 47 -3.71 4.39 1.74
CA ASP A 47 -4.78 4.02 2.63
C ASP A 47 -4.34 2.90 3.57
N ALA A 48 -3.98 3.27 4.82
CA ALA A 48 -3.51 2.36 5.85
C ALA A 48 -4.64 1.54 6.50
N THR A 49 -5.90 1.77 6.12
CA THR A 49 -7.05 1.04 6.71
C THR A 49 -7.12 -0.41 6.23
N MET A 50 -6.51 -0.71 5.09
CA MET A 50 -6.49 -2.06 4.52
C MET A 50 -5.09 -2.69 4.57
N SER A 51 -5.03 -3.91 5.08
CA SER A 51 -3.82 -4.73 5.01
C SER A 51 -3.50 -5.12 3.57
N GLN A 52 -2.21 -5.25 3.25
CA GLN A 52 -1.72 -5.74 1.96
C GLN A 52 -2.46 -7.01 1.47
N ASN A 53 -2.68 -7.97 2.38
CA ASN A 53 -3.38 -9.22 2.07
C ASN A 53 -4.83 -9.00 1.58
N GLN A 54 -5.56 -8.06 2.19
CA GLN A 54 -6.94 -7.74 1.82
C GLN A 54 -7.01 -7.08 0.44
N ILE A 55 -6.08 -6.16 0.17
CA ILE A 55 -5.95 -5.52 -1.13
C ILE A 55 -5.64 -6.58 -2.19
N THR A 56 -4.63 -7.42 -1.98
CA THR A 56 -4.27 -8.51 -2.90
C THR A 56 -5.45 -9.45 -3.15
N LYS A 57 -6.12 -9.93 -2.10
CA LYS A 57 -7.27 -10.83 -2.26
C LYS A 57 -8.36 -10.18 -3.11
N THR A 58 -8.68 -8.92 -2.86
CA THR A 58 -9.78 -8.25 -3.56
C THR A 58 -9.45 -8.01 -5.03
N LEU A 59 -8.20 -7.63 -5.32
CA LEU A 59 -7.70 -7.51 -6.68
C LEU A 59 -7.78 -8.87 -7.38
N ILE A 60 -7.24 -9.95 -6.81
CA ILE A 60 -7.32 -11.30 -7.41
C ILE A 60 -8.79 -11.72 -7.65
N ASN A 61 -9.70 -11.45 -6.72
CA ASN A 61 -11.13 -11.74 -6.89
C ASN A 61 -11.81 -10.86 -7.96
N SER A 62 -11.22 -9.70 -8.29
CA SER A 62 -11.71 -8.81 -9.34
C SER A 62 -11.11 -9.13 -10.72
N ASP A 63 -10.49 -10.31 -10.88
CA ASP A 63 -9.79 -10.75 -12.10
C ASP A 63 -8.66 -9.82 -12.54
N ILE A 64 -8.02 -9.20 -11.54
CA ILE A 64 -6.93 -8.26 -11.74
C ILE A 64 -5.58 -8.99 -11.75
N SER A 65 -4.78 -8.67 -12.77
CA SER A 65 -3.41 -9.16 -12.89
C SER A 65 -2.43 -8.23 -12.17
N ILE A 66 -2.03 -8.67 -10.96
CA ILE A 66 -1.03 -8.00 -10.14
C ILE A 66 0.34 -8.53 -10.55
N GLU A 67 1.21 -7.68 -11.10
CA GLU A 67 2.61 -8.03 -11.38
C GLU A 67 3.48 -7.94 -10.12
N GLY A 68 3.10 -7.12 -9.13
CA GLY A 68 3.82 -7.01 -7.87
C GLY A 68 3.09 -6.19 -6.80
N ILE A 69 3.38 -6.46 -5.53
CA ILE A 69 2.84 -5.68 -4.41
C ILE A 69 3.90 -5.55 -3.31
N THR A 70 4.14 -4.32 -2.85
CA THR A 70 5.17 -4.00 -1.85
C THR A 70 4.63 -2.99 -0.85
N LYS A 71 4.52 -3.36 0.43
CA LYS A 71 4.30 -2.39 1.50
C LYS A 71 5.63 -1.70 1.84
N LYS A 72 5.67 -0.38 1.71
CA LYS A 72 6.75 0.48 2.18
C LYS A 72 6.30 1.08 3.49
N ASN A 73 6.79 0.56 4.61
CA ASN A 73 6.61 1.23 5.90
C ASN A 73 7.61 2.38 5.99
N GLY A 74 7.10 3.60 6.07
CA GLY A 74 7.92 4.79 6.14
C GLY A 74 8.36 5.06 7.56
N SER A 75 9.24 4.25 8.17
CA SER A 75 10.05 4.71 9.31
C SER A 75 11.16 3.73 9.71
N LEU A 76 12.39 4.25 9.78
CA LEU A 76 13.53 3.62 10.44
C LEU A 76 13.25 3.36 11.94
N GLU A 77 12.37 4.18 12.53
CA GLU A 77 11.95 4.12 13.93
C GLU A 77 11.04 2.93 14.22
N GLU A 78 10.21 2.51 13.27
CA GLU A 78 9.33 1.33 13.43
C GLU A 78 10.15 0.02 13.42
N TYR A 79 11.25 -0.03 12.67
CA TYR A 79 12.25 -1.09 12.74
C TYR A 79 12.95 -1.12 14.11
N PHE A 80 13.26 0.06 14.67
CA PHE A 80 13.88 0.18 15.98
C PHE A 80 12.93 -0.17 17.14
N LEU A 81 11.65 0.25 17.07
CA LEU A 81 10.63 -0.06 18.08
C LEU A 81 10.24 -1.54 18.07
N ASN A 82 10.09 -2.17 16.89
CA ASN A 82 9.86 -3.62 16.82
C ASN A 82 11.05 -4.42 17.38
N LEU A 83 12.29 -3.96 17.15
CA LEU A 83 13.50 -4.57 17.73
C LEU A 83 13.53 -4.45 19.26
N LEU A 84 13.06 -3.33 19.82
CA LEU A 84 13.02 -3.10 21.26
C LEU A 84 11.82 -3.78 21.95
N ASN A 85 10.66 -3.87 21.30
CA ASN A 85 9.46 -4.50 21.85
C ASN A 85 9.43 -6.04 21.70
N GLY A 86 10.31 -6.64 20.89
CA GLY A 86 10.44 -8.09 20.80
C GLY A 86 11.33 -8.76 21.87
N GLY A 87 11.96 -7.99 22.75
CA GLY A 87 13.05 -8.47 23.63
C GLY A 87 12.78 -8.56 25.14
N SER A 88 11.67 -8.01 25.67
CA SER A 88 11.29 -8.08 27.09
C SER A 88 9.83 -7.60 27.17
N ILE A 89 8.81 -8.30 27.65
CA ILE A 89 8.64 -8.99 28.93
C ILE A 89 7.36 -9.85 28.83
N ASN A 90 7.44 -11.13 29.18
CA ASN A 90 6.31 -11.80 29.82
C ASN A 90 6.52 -11.53 31.32
N VAL A 91 5.66 -10.71 31.92
CA VAL A 91 5.47 -10.61 33.37
C VAL A 91 4.33 -11.54 33.78
#